data_AF-A0A6J1A9M0-F1
#
_entry.id   AF-A0A6J1A9M0-F1
#
_cell.length_a   1.000
_cell.length_b   1.000
_cell.length_c   1.000
_cell.angle_alpha   90.00
_cell.angle_beta   90.00
_cell.angle_gamma   90.00
#
_symmetry.space_group_name_H-M   'P 1'
#
loop_
_entity.id
_entity.type
_entity.pdbx_description
1 polymer ?
#
loop_
_entity_poly.entity_id
_entity_poly.type
_entity_poly.pdbx_seq_one_letter_code
_entity_poly.pdbx_strand_id
1 'polypeptide(L)'
;MRGVGGPLLTIGDLLSDVGDESGAAPDHLHHHDTTLPSPSSSIFDANDVPQSLDLIKLFQENYEKLNEALSGSDHSWTALTLKLCTALETANKLVQSTDTNIRLLSEKVAELEKIVKRGDAAITAARAISISLNQKGGSYVGSQEKEQSRSHQEHVKS
;
A
#
# COMPACT_ATOMS: atom_id res chain seq x y z
N MET A 1 48.90 57.18 4.06
CA MET A 1 48.25 55.91 3.68
C MET A 1 46.75 56.08 3.92
N ARG A 2 45.97 56.49 2.92
CA ARG A 2 44.50 56.51 3.03
C ARG A 2 44.01 55.11 2.67
N GLY A 3 43.82 54.26 3.68
CA GLY A 3 43.04 53.04 3.51
C GLY A 3 41.59 53.45 3.34
N VAL A 4 41.06 53.31 2.13
CA VAL A 4 39.63 53.48 1.87
C VAL A 4 38.95 52.23 2.42
N GLY A 5 38.36 52.35 3.61
CA GLY A 5 37.48 51.31 4.17
C GLY A 5 36.22 51.26 3.32
N GLY A 6 36.03 50.16 2.59
CA GLY A 6 34.78 49.91 1.88
C GLY A 6 33.59 49.81 2.85
N PRO A 7 32.35 49.91 2.33
CA PRO A 7 31.16 49.75 3.15
C PRO A 7 31.18 48.39 3.85
N LEU A 8 30.87 48.40 5.16
CA LEU A 8 30.72 47.18 5.94
C LEU A 8 29.51 46.41 5.38
N LEU A 9 29.72 45.13 5.07
CA LEU A 9 28.64 44.22 4.70
C LEU A 9 27.62 44.18 5.83
N THR A 10 26.36 44.38 5.47
CA THR A 10 25.25 44.31 6.41
C THR A 10 24.96 42.86 6.77
N ILE A 11 24.28 42.63 7.89
CA ILE A 11 23.78 41.29 8.23
C ILE A 11 22.87 40.72 7.12
N GLY A 12 22.25 41.60 6.31
CA GLY A 12 21.45 41.22 5.15
C GLY A 12 22.27 40.64 4.00
N ASP A 13 23.49 41.14 3.77
CA ASP A 13 24.39 40.62 2.72
C ASP A 13 24.94 39.23 3.08
N LEU A 14 24.96 38.88 4.37
CA LEU A 14 25.40 37.57 4.87
C LEU A 14 24.29 36.51 4.84
N LEU A 15 23.03 36.94 4.89
CA LEU A 15 21.87 36.05 4.96
C LEU A 15 21.18 35.84 3.60
N SER A 16 21.68 36.46 2.52
CA SER A 16 21.13 36.32 1.16
C SER A 16 21.11 34.88 0.68
N ASP A 17 22.17 34.12 0.95
CA ASP A 17 22.38 32.78 0.39
C ASP A 17 21.56 31.70 1.14
N VAL A 18 20.92 32.06 2.26
CA VAL A 18 20.20 31.13 3.15
C VAL A 18 18.75 30.90 2.70
N GLY A 19 18.28 31.59 1.65
CA GLY A 19 16.91 31.49 1.14
C GLY A 19 16.74 30.87 -0.25
N ASP A 20 17.82 30.59 -0.99
CA ASP A 20 17.78 30.30 -2.43
C ASP A 20 17.76 28.80 -2.78
N GLU A 21 17.14 27.94 -1.95
CA GLU A 21 16.90 26.53 -2.33
C GLU A 21 15.50 26.24 -2.89
N SER A 22 14.76 27.28 -3.31
CA SER A 22 13.45 27.10 -3.93
C SER A 22 13.33 27.79 -5.30
N GLY A 23 13.88 27.15 -6.32
CA GLY A 23 13.27 27.09 -7.66
C GLY A 23 13.59 28.19 -8.66
N ALA A 24 14.65 28.01 -9.46
CA ALA A 24 14.69 28.40 -10.87
C ALA A 24 15.79 27.63 -11.61
N ALA A 25 15.43 26.99 -12.72
CA ALA A 25 16.30 26.17 -13.55
C ALA A 25 17.43 26.97 -14.24
N PRO A 26 18.55 26.31 -14.60
CA PRO A 26 19.34 26.69 -15.75
C PRO A 26 19.11 25.72 -16.92
N ASP A 27 18.74 26.28 -18.07
CA ASP A 27 18.77 25.65 -19.39
C ASP A 27 20.10 24.92 -19.62
N HIS A 28 20.07 23.60 -19.70
CA HIS A 28 21.07 22.83 -20.43
C HIS A 28 20.38 21.68 -21.17
N LEU A 29 20.24 21.87 -22.48
CA LEU A 29 19.90 20.82 -23.44
C LEU A 29 20.88 19.65 -23.28
N HIS A 30 20.40 18.50 -22.81
CA HIS A 30 20.98 17.22 -23.19
C HIS A 30 19.87 16.18 -23.38
N HIS A 31 19.75 15.74 -24.61
CA HIS A 31 19.05 14.56 -25.09
C HIS A 31 19.26 13.37 -24.14
N HIS A 32 18.18 12.81 -23.61
CA HIS A 32 18.17 11.40 -23.25
C HIS A 32 16.78 10.80 -23.48
N ASP A 33 16.75 9.72 -24.23
CA ASP A 33 15.59 8.94 -24.64
C ASP A 33 14.61 8.67 -23.50
N THR A 34 13.35 9.05 -23.70
CA THR A 34 12.22 8.65 -22.86
C THR A 34 11.89 7.19 -23.11
N THR A 35 12.62 6.27 -22.48
CA THR A 35 12.14 4.89 -22.27
C THR A 35 11.54 4.83 -20.86
N LEU A 36 10.22 4.65 -20.81
CA LEU A 36 9.43 4.46 -19.59
C LEU A 36 10.05 3.40 -18.65
N PRO A 37 10.23 3.66 -17.35
CA PRO A 37 10.37 2.61 -16.37
C PRO A 37 8.99 2.13 -15.92
N SER A 38 8.72 0.85 -16.16
CA SER A 38 7.61 0.09 -15.57
C SER A 38 7.55 0.26 -14.04
N PRO A 39 6.37 0.19 -13.41
CA PRO A 39 6.26 0.25 -11.96
C PRO A 39 6.77 -1.08 -11.38
N SER A 40 8.03 -1.11 -10.96
CA SER A 40 8.54 -2.17 -10.11
C SER A 40 7.80 -2.09 -8.77
N SER A 41 7.04 -3.15 -8.48
CA SER A 41 6.43 -3.41 -7.18
C SER A 41 7.53 -3.57 -6.12
N SER A 42 7.97 -2.47 -5.51
CA SER A 42 8.72 -2.56 -4.27
C SER A 42 7.75 -2.97 -3.17
N ILE A 43 7.73 -4.27 -2.89
CA ILE A 43 7.25 -4.79 -1.61
C ILE A 43 8.11 -4.09 -0.56
N PHE A 44 7.55 -3.09 0.10
CA PHE A 44 8.19 -2.43 1.23
C PHE A 44 8.42 -3.52 2.28
N ASP A 45 9.69 -3.73 2.63
CA ASP A 45 10.10 -4.62 3.71
C ASP A 45 9.37 -4.20 4.99
N ALA A 46 8.38 -5.00 5.40
CA ALA A 46 7.55 -4.79 6.58
C ALA A 46 8.31 -5.03 7.90
N ASN A 47 9.64 -4.94 7.90
CA ASN A 47 10.51 -5.21 9.05
C ASN A 47 11.05 -3.94 9.73
N ASP A 48 10.72 -2.74 9.27
CA ASP A 48 11.25 -1.49 9.87
C ASP A 48 10.26 -0.77 10.80
N VAL A 49 9.52 -1.54 11.60
CA VAL A 49 8.74 -1.02 12.74
C VAL A 49 9.54 -1.09 14.06
N PRO A 50 10.72 -0.43 14.16
CA PRO A 50 11.19 0.11 15.45
C PRO A 50 11.24 1.65 15.50
N GLN A 51 11.06 2.37 14.39
CA GLN A 51 11.33 3.82 14.33
C GLN A 51 10.29 4.72 15.04
N SER A 52 9.03 4.28 15.24
CA SER A 52 7.99 5.18 15.77
C SER A 52 8.13 5.47 17.27
N LEU A 53 8.51 4.47 18.07
CA LEU A 53 8.80 4.66 19.51
C LEU A 53 10.05 5.52 19.70
N ASP A 54 11.05 5.36 18.82
CA ASP A 54 12.26 6.17 18.84
C ASP A 54 11.96 7.63 18.50
N LEU A 55 11.03 7.89 17.56
CA LEU A 55 10.70 9.24 17.13
C LEU A 55 10.01 10.08 18.22
N ILE A 56 9.07 9.50 18.97
CA ILE A 56 8.40 10.19 20.09
C ILE A 56 9.43 10.57 21.16
N LYS A 57 10.32 9.61 21.50
CA LYS A 57 11.37 9.83 22.48
C LYS A 57 12.38 10.88 22.01
N LEU A 58 12.83 10.80 20.76
CA LEU A 58 13.73 11.76 20.14
C LEU A 58 13.12 13.17 20.14
N PHE A 59 11.84 13.31 19.80
CA PHE A 59 11.15 14.60 19.83
C PHE A 59 11.14 15.18 21.25
N GLN A 60 10.72 14.39 22.25
CA GLN A 60 10.65 14.82 23.64
C GLN A 60 12.02 15.26 24.18
N GLU A 61 13.07 14.46 23.97
CA GLU A 61 14.42 14.77 24.45
C GLU A 61 14.99 16.03 23.79
N ASN A 62 14.77 16.23 22.48
CA ASN A 62 15.26 17.43 21.80
C ASN A 62 14.45 18.67 22.20
N TYR A 63 13.17 18.52 22.51
CA TYR A 63 12.32 19.61 22.99
C TYR A 63 12.75 20.10 24.38
N GLU A 64 13.05 19.17 25.30
CA GLU A 64 13.59 19.50 26.62
C GLU A 64 14.94 20.23 26.51
N LYS A 65 15.86 19.70 25.69
CA LYS A 65 17.16 20.35 25.42
C LYS A 65 17.00 21.72 24.76
N LEU A 66 16.00 21.89 23.90
CA LEU A 66 15.72 23.18 23.26
C LEU A 66 15.28 24.21 24.30
N ASN A 67 14.38 23.85 25.22
CA ASN A 67 13.95 24.75 26.29
C ASN A 67 15.12 25.17 27.20
N GLU A 68 16.05 24.25 27.48
CA GLU A 68 17.28 24.56 28.21
C GLU A 68 18.17 25.55 27.43
N ALA A 69 18.45 25.27 26.14
CA ALA A 69 19.27 26.11 25.28
C ALA A 69 18.68 27.53 25.10
N LEU A 70 17.35 27.65 25.00
CA LEU A 70 16.65 28.93 24.90
C LEU A 70 16.68 29.74 26.20
N SER A 71 16.81 29.06 27.35
CA SER A 71 16.94 29.71 28.66
C SER A 71 18.39 30.09 28.97
N GLY A 72 19.35 29.47 28.31
CA GLY A 72 20.78 29.72 28.43
C GLY A 72 21.32 30.70 27.38
N SER A 73 22.65 30.76 27.28
CA SER A 73 23.37 31.53 26.24
C SER A 73 23.80 30.66 25.04
N ASP A 74 23.44 29.38 25.04
CA ASP A 74 23.94 28.41 24.06
C ASP A 74 23.25 28.58 22.71
N HIS A 75 24.04 28.70 21.65
CA HIS A 75 23.54 28.82 20.27
C HIS A 75 23.13 27.46 19.66
N SER A 76 23.04 26.40 20.48
CA SER A 76 22.61 25.06 20.06
C SER A 76 21.11 24.99 19.72
N TRP A 77 20.33 26.01 20.09
CA TRP A 77 18.89 26.08 19.84
C TRP A 77 18.53 25.97 18.35
N THR A 78 19.37 26.47 17.44
CA THR A 78 19.15 26.36 15.99
C THR A 78 19.24 24.91 15.53
N ALA A 79 20.29 24.20 15.94
CA ALA A 79 20.48 22.79 15.62
C ALA A 79 19.39 21.90 16.25
N LEU A 80 18.97 22.20 17.49
CA LEU A 80 17.89 21.49 18.17
C LEU A 80 16.54 21.73 17.48
N THR A 81 16.27 22.96 17.02
CA THR A 81 15.07 23.29 16.24
C THR A 81 15.04 22.49 14.94
N LEU A 82 16.15 22.44 14.20
CA LEU A 82 16.25 21.63 12.98
C LEU A 82 16.00 20.15 13.24
N LYS A 83 16.56 19.58 14.32
CA LYS A 83 16.29 18.19 14.71
C LYS A 83 14.81 17.92 14.99
N LEU A 84 14.12 18.84 15.65
CA LEU A 84 12.67 18.73 15.88
C LEU A 84 11.88 18.82 14.58
N CYS A 85 12.24 19.74 13.67
CA CYS A 85 11.62 19.82 12.35
C CYS A 85 11.79 18.53 11.56
N THR A 86 13.00 17.95 11.54
CA THR A 86 13.25 16.66 10.89
C THR A 86 12.45 15.53 11.54
N ALA A 87 12.37 15.49 12.88
CA ALA A 87 11.56 14.49 13.57
C ALA A 87 10.07 14.60 13.20
N LEU A 88 9.53 15.83 13.13
CA LEU A 88 8.15 16.07 12.70
C LEU A 88 7.91 15.70 11.24
N GLU A 89 8.85 15.99 10.35
CA GLU A 89 8.75 15.62 8.94
C GLU A 89 8.73 14.09 8.78
N THR A 90 9.57 13.37 9.52
CA THR A 90 9.56 11.90 9.56
C THR A 90 8.23 11.38 10.10
N ALA A 91 7.66 11.99 11.14
CA ALA A 91 6.36 11.61 11.67
C ALA A 91 5.25 11.81 10.62
N ASN A 92 5.28 12.93 9.90
CA ASN A 92 4.33 13.20 8.84
C ASN A 92 4.44 12.17 7.70
N LYS A 93 5.66 11.81 7.27
CA LYS A 93 5.90 10.76 6.27
C LYS A 93 5.37 9.39 6.74
N LEU A 94 5.56 9.05 8.01
CA LEU A 94 5.04 7.81 8.59
C LEU A 94 3.51 7.75 8.55
N VAL A 95 2.83 8.85 8.92
CA VAL A 95 1.37 8.95 8.86
C VAL A 95 0.88 8.80 7.41
N GLN A 96 1.50 9.50 6.46
CA GLN A 96 1.13 9.42 5.04
C GLN A 96 1.34 8.01 4.46
N SER A 97 2.47 7.36 4.78
CA SER A 97 2.72 5.98 4.37
C SER A 97 1.69 5.02 4.98
N THR A 98 1.36 5.21 6.26
CA THR A 98 0.35 4.38 6.93
C THR A 98 -1.03 4.55 6.30
N ASP A 99 -1.47 5.78 6.02
CA ASP A 99 -2.76 6.05 5.37
C ASP A 99 -2.86 5.40 3.97
N THR A 100 -1.81 5.56 3.16
CA THR A 100 -1.74 4.94 1.82
C THR A 100 -1.77 3.42 1.89
N ASN A 101 -1.08 2.81 2.85
CA ASN A 101 -1.09 1.36 3.09
C ASN A 101 -2.45 0.86 3.59
N ILE A 102 -3.09 1.58 4.52
CA ILE A 102 -4.43 1.24 5.01
C ILE A 102 -5.46 1.29 3.87
N ARG A 103 -5.39 2.31 3.02
CA ARG A 103 -6.25 2.43 1.84
C ARG A 103 -6.06 1.26 0.87
N LEU A 104 -4.81 0.90 0.56
CA LEU A 104 -4.49 -0.23 -0.30
C LEU A 104 -4.98 -1.56 0.31
N LEU A 105 -4.77 -1.74 1.62
CA LEU A 105 -5.26 -2.92 2.34
C LEU A 105 -6.78 -3.03 2.26
N SER A 106 -7.50 -1.91 2.46
CA SER A 106 -8.96 -1.88 2.33
C SER A 106 -9.43 -2.29 0.94
N GLU A 107 -8.75 -1.83 -0.11
CA GLU A 107 -9.07 -2.22 -1.49
C GLU A 107 -8.89 -3.72 -1.70
N LYS A 108 -7.78 -4.29 -1.20
CA LYS A 108 -7.48 -5.73 -1.30
C LYS A 108 -8.47 -6.58 -0.52
N VAL A 109 -8.90 -6.14 0.66
CA VAL A 109 -9.94 -6.83 1.45
C VAL A 109 -11.27 -6.82 0.69
N ALA A 110 -11.65 -5.70 0.06
CA ALA A 110 -12.88 -5.63 -0.74
C ALA A 110 -12.83 -6.53 -2.00
N GLU A 111 -11.66 -6.66 -2.63
CA GLU A 111 -11.45 -7.61 -3.73
C GLU A 111 -11.61 -9.06 -3.25
N LEU A 112 -10.99 -9.40 -2.11
CA LEU A 112 -11.08 -10.73 -1.53
C LEU A 112 -12.52 -11.10 -1.14
N GLU A 113 -13.29 -10.16 -0.60
CA GLU A 113 -14.70 -10.36 -0.28
C GLU A 113 -15.53 -10.76 -1.53
N LYS A 114 -15.27 -10.13 -2.68
CA LYS A 114 -15.93 -10.49 -3.95
C LYS A 114 -15.56 -11.90 -4.40
N ILE A 115 -14.31 -12.31 -4.18
CA ILE A 115 -13.85 -13.68 -4.50
C ILE A 115 -14.55 -14.68 -3.60
N VAL A 116 -14.63 -14.42 -2.29
CA VAL A 116 -15.32 -15.30 -1.32
C VAL A 116 -16.79 -15.45 -1.69
N LYS A 117 -17.52 -14.34 -1.93
CA LYS A 117 -18.94 -14.37 -2.34
C LYS A 117 -19.18 -15.23 -3.60
N ARG A 118 -18.26 -15.15 -4.57
CA ARG A 118 -18.30 -15.97 -5.78
C ARG A 118 -18.01 -17.44 -5.49
N GLY A 119 -17.06 -17.72 -4.60
CA GLY A 119 -16.80 -19.07 -4.09
C GLY A 119 -18.03 -19.68 -3.43
N ASP A 120 -18.70 -18.94 -2.54
CA ASP A 120 -19.92 -19.38 -1.86
C ASP A 120 -21.07 -19.65 -2.83
N ALA A 121 -21.22 -18.80 -3.84
CA ALA A 121 -22.21 -19.01 -4.90
C ALA A 121 -21.94 -20.30 -5.70
N ALA A 122 -20.67 -20.56 -6.04
CA ALA A 122 -20.27 -21.78 -6.74
C ALA A 122 -20.48 -23.04 -5.88
N ILE A 123 -20.17 -22.99 -4.58
CA ILE A 123 -20.43 -24.07 -3.63
C ILE A 123 -21.93 -24.34 -3.54
N THR A 124 -22.75 -23.30 -3.45
CA THR A 124 -24.21 -23.42 -3.38
C THR A 124 -24.77 -24.07 -4.65
N ALA A 125 -24.30 -23.64 -5.82
CA ALA A 125 -24.68 -24.23 -7.10
C ALA A 125 -24.26 -25.71 -7.21
N ALA A 126 -23.03 -26.05 -6.82
CA ALA A 126 -22.54 -27.42 -6.82
C ALA A 126 -23.36 -28.34 -5.89
N ARG A 127 -23.72 -27.84 -4.69
CA ARG A 127 -24.61 -28.55 -3.75
C ARG A 127 -26.00 -28.81 -4.36
N ALA A 128 -26.58 -27.81 -5.03
CA ALA A 128 -27.88 -27.97 -5.69
C ALA A 128 -27.86 -29.04 -6.79
N ILE A 129 -26.80 -29.07 -7.61
CA ILE A 129 -26.61 -30.10 -8.65
C ILE A 129 -26.47 -31.49 -8.02
N SER A 130 -25.66 -31.62 -6.96
CA SER A 130 -25.45 -32.91 -6.26
C SER A 130 -26.76 -33.46 -5.68
N ILE A 131 -27.59 -32.60 -5.06
CA ILE A 131 -28.90 -33.00 -4.53
C ILE A 131 -29.83 -33.46 -5.65
N SER A 132 -29.90 -32.72 -6.76
CA SER A 132 -30.73 -33.07 -7.93
C SER A 132 -30.33 -34.42 -8.54
N LEU A 133 -29.03 -34.69 -8.67
CA LEU A 133 -28.52 -35.94 -9.22
C LEU A 133 -28.88 -37.15 -8.34
N ASN A 134 -28.76 -37.00 -7.02
CA ASN A 134 -29.11 -38.05 -6.06
C ASN A 134 -30.62 -38.34 -6.02
N GLN A 135 -31.49 -37.34 -6.26
CA GLN A 135 -32.94 -37.56 -6.36
C GLN A 135 -33.33 -38.26 -7.67
N LYS A 136 -32.64 -37.98 -8.78
CA LYS A 136 -32.93 -38.60 -10.08
C LYS A 136 -32.49 -40.06 -10.17
N GLY A 137 -31.52 -40.49 -9.37
CA GLY A 137 -31.09 -41.89 -9.25
C GLY A 137 -32.06 -42.80 -8.49
N GLY A 138 -32.99 -42.26 -7.70
CA GLY A 138 -33.95 -43.04 -6.91
C GLY A 138 -35.29 -43.35 -7.60
N SER A 139 -35.57 -42.75 -8.76
CA SER A 139 -36.90 -42.80 -9.40
C SER A 139 -36.97 -43.65 -10.68
N TYR A 140 -35.89 -44.36 -11.06
CA TYR A 140 -35.82 -45.16 -12.29
C TYR A 140 -35.59 -46.65 -12.01
N VAL A 141 -36.36 -47.26 -11.10
CA VAL A 141 -36.50 -48.72 -11.03
C VAL A 141 -37.98 -49.03 -10.82
N GLY A 142 -38.62 -49.61 -11.83
CA GLY A 142 -39.97 -50.17 -11.70
C GLY A 142 -40.91 -49.78 -12.82
N SER A 143 -40.62 -50.18 -14.06
CA SER A 143 -41.63 -50.38 -15.12
C SER A 143 -41.00 -51.10 -16.32
N GLN A 144 -40.59 -52.36 -16.14
CA GLN A 144 -40.46 -53.30 -17.25
C GLN A 144 -40.92 -54.67 -16.78
N GLU A 145 -42.23 -54.91 -16.78
CA GLU A 145 -42.76 -56.26 -16.91
C GLU A 145 -44.19 -56.22 -17.47
N LYS A 146 -44.48 -57.17 -18.35
CA LYS A 146 -45.55 -57.24 -19.37
C LYS A 146 -45.13 -56.56 -20.68
N GLU A 147 -44.96 -57.26 -21.79
CA GLU A 147 -45.83 -58.32 -22.30
C GLU A 147 -45.08 -59.09 -23.40
N GLN A 148 -44.58 -60.29 -23.07
CA GLN A 148 -44.10 -61.22 -24.09
C GLN A 148 -44.78 -62.56 -23.87
N SER A 149 -45.95 -62.71 -24.48
CA SER A 149 -46.58 -64.00 -24.70
C SER A 149 -47.44 -63.91 -25.94
N ARG A 150 -47.33 -64.95 -26.77
CA ARG A 150 -48.21 -65.31 -27.88
C ARG A 150 -47.82 -64.79 -29.26
N SER A 151 -46.83 -65.44 -29.85
CA SER A 151 -47.05 -66.18 -31.10
C SER A 151 -45.80 -67.01 -31.36
N HIS A 152 -45.91 -68.34 -31.36
CA HIS A 152 -45.05 -69.30 -32.05
C HIS A 152 -45.56 -70.70 -31.72
N GLN A 153 -46.57 -71.17 -32.44
CA GLN A 153 -46.74 -72.60 -32.66
C GLN A 153 -47.50 -72.83 -33.96
N GLU A 154 -46.79 -72.90 -35.06
CA GLU A 154 -47.14 -73.72 -36.22
C GLU A 154 -45.91 -73.81 -37.13
N HIS A 155 -45.16 -74.92 -37.05
CA HIS A 155 -44.79 -75.71 -38.22
C HIS A 155 -43.84 -76.88 -37.91
N VAL A 156 -44.08 -77.97 -38.65
CA VAL A 156 -43.22 -79.14 -38.92
C VAL A 156 -43.22 -80.28 -37.89
N LYS A 157 -43.98 -81.33 -38.21
CA LYS A 157 -43.45 -82.69 -38.14
C LYS A 157 -43.97 -83.52 -39.32
N SER A 158 -43.02 -84.12 -40.03
CA SER A 158 -43.18 -85.08 -41.14
C SER A 158 -43.85 -86.38 -40.69
#